data_AF-A0A7Y1TVK3-F1
#
_entry.id   AF-A0A7Y1TVK3-F1
#
_cell.length_a   1.000
_cell.length_b   1.000
_cell.length_c   1.000
_cell.angle_alpha   90.00
_cell.angle_beta   90.00
_cell.angle_gamma   90.00
#
_symmetry.space_group_name_H-M   'P 1'
#
loop_
_entity.id
_entity.type
_entity.pdbx_description
1 polymer ?
#
loop_
_entity_poly.entity_id
_entity_poly.type
_entity_poly.pdbx_seq_one_letter_code
_entity_poly.pdbx_strand_id
1 'polypeptide(L)' 'MSAKYYTQFILTDATYRDGNEFSGVVELSQPMDGESDKRDIEAVLARNFDLDRGDVKLVSWSRLH' A
#
# COMPACT_ATOMS: atom_id res chain seq x y z
N MET A 1 19.35 2.79 -0.09
CA MET A 1 18.90 1.77 -1.06
C MET A 1 17.40 1.74 -1.00
N SER A 2 16.73 1.86 -2.15
CA SER A 2 15.28 1.65 -2.17
C SER A 2 14.96 0.19 -1.84
N ALA A 3 13.82 -0.03 -1.21
CA ALA A 3 13.34 -1.35 -0.84
C ALA A 3 12.00 -1.60 -1.53
N LYS A 4 11.86 -2.79 -2.12
CA LYS A 4 10.64 -3.20 -2.81
C LYS A 4 9.80 -4.05 -1.88
N TYR A 5 8.51 -3.78 -1.86
CA TYR A 5 7.54 -4.50 -1.06
C TYR A 5 6.41 -4.96 -1.96
N TYR A 6 6.11 -6.24 -1.93
CA TYR A 6 4.84 -6.72 -2.45
C TYR A 6 3.76 -6.36 -1.45
N THR A 7 2.67 -5.78 -1.93
CA THR A 7 1.55 -5.29 -1.12
C THR A 7 0.25 -5.77 -1.71
N GLN A 8 -0.68 -6.15 -0.83
CA GLN A 8 -2.06 -6.45 -1.15
C GLN A 8 -2.94 -5.57 -0.27
N PHE A 9 -3.85 -4.81 -0.87
CA PHE A 9 -4.65 -3.79 -0.19
C PHE A 9 -6.04 -3.71 -0.78
N ILE A 10 -6.97 -3.17 0.01
CA ILE A 10 -8.36 -2.95 -0.39
C ILE A 10 -8.65 -1.46 -0.34
N LEU A 11 -9.29 -0.93 -1.37
CA LEU A 11 -9.79 0.44 -1.42
C LEU A 11 -11.22 0.49 -0.85
N THR A 12 -11.46 1.14 0.27
CA THR A 12 -12.78 1.13 0.91
C THR A 12 -13.75 2.16 0.34
N ASP A 13 -13.25 3.29 -0.18
CA ASP A 13 -14.08 4.36 -0.75
C ASP A 13 -14.18 4.32 -2.29
N ALA A 14 -13.26 3.60 -2.94
CA ALA A 14 -13.30 3.46 -4.38
C ALA A 14 -14.42 2.48 -4.78
N THR A 15 -15.48 2.96 -5.43
CA THR A 15 -16.47 2.06 -6.05
C THR A 15 -15.90 1.54 -7.36
N TYR A 16 -14.91 0.65 -7.28
CA TYR A 16 -14.32 0.03 -8.47
C TYR A 16 -15.23 -1.10 -8.97
N ARG A 17 -15.55 -1.03 -10.27
CA ARG A 17 -16.58 -1.87 -10.91
C ARG A 17 -16.34 -3.38 -10.85
N ASP A 18 -15.11 -3.84 -10.59
CA ASP A 18 -14.71 -5.25 -10.58
C ASP A 18 -14.12 -5.73 -9.24
N GLY A 19 -14.33 -4.94 -8.18
CA GLY A 19 -13.81 -5.24 -6.86
C GLY A 19 -12.75 -4.23 -6.40
N ASN A 20 -12.58 -4.19 -5.09
CA ASN A 20 -11.80 -3.17 -4.43
C ASN A 20 -10.44 -3.68 -3.95
N GLU A 21 -10.09 -4.92 -4.29
CA GLU A 21 -8.87 -5.57 -3.85
C GLU A 21 -7.80 -5.49 -4.95
N PHE A 22 -6.62 -5.04 -4.55
CA PHE A 22 -5.49 -4.80 -5.45
C PHE A 22 -4.23 -5.42 -4.86
N SER A 23 -3.34 -5.86 -5.74
CA SER A 23 -2.01 -6.33 -5.38
C SER A 23 -0.96 -5.75 -6.32
N GLY A 24 0.22 -5.45 -5.79
CA GLY A 24 1.26 -4.77 -6.54
C GLY A 24 2.57 -4.65 -5.77
N VAL A 25 3.58 -4.08 -6.43
CA VAL A 25 4.88 -3.79 -5.83
C VAL A 25 5.00 -2.30 -5.57
N VAL A 26 5.28 -1.95 -4.32
CA VAL A 26 5.59 -0.59 -3.89
C VAL A 26 7.08 -0.49 -3.66
N GLU A 27 7.71 0.54 -4.24
CA GLU A 27 9.10 0.86 -3.99
C GLU A 27 9.19 2.04 -3.03
N LEU A 28 9.82 1.82 -1.88
CA LEU A 28 10.07 2.85 -0.88
C LEU A 28 11.51 3.32 -0.99
N SER A 29 11.73 4.63 -0.85
CA SER A 29 13.05 5.24 -0.86
C SER A 29 13.93 4.80 0.31
N GLN A 30 13.32 4.35 1.41
CA GLN A 30 13.97 3.84 2.60
C GLN A 30 13.33 2.51 3.02
N PRO A 31 14.11 1.54 3.53
CA PRO A 31 13.57 0.30 4.07
C PRO A 31 12.75 0.55 5.33
N MET A 32 11.76 -0.31 5.53
CA MET A 32 10.79 -0.26 6.63
C MET A 32 11.39 -0.78 7.95
N ASP A 33 11.14 -0.09 9.07
CA ASP A 33 11.57 -0.38 10.45
C ASP A 33 10.38 -0.72 11.42
N GLY A 34 9.50 -1.65 11.02
CA GLY A 34 8.42 -2.18 11.87
C GLY A 34 6.99 -1.67 11.59
N GLU A 35 6.25 -1.25 12.63
CA GLU A 35 4.82 -0.90 12.55
C GLU A 35 4.53 0.47 11.93
N SER A 36 5.47 1.41 12.04
CA SER A 36 5.37 2.73 11.41
C SER A 36 5.16 2.61 9.91
N ASP A 37 5.70 1.56 9.32
CA ASP A 37 5.84 1.48 7.89
C ASP A 37 4.58 0.96 7.19
N LYS A 38 3.72 0.20 7.88
CA LYS A 38 2.38 -0.10 7.37
C LYS A 38 1.66 1.20 7.02
N ARG A 39 1.83 2.22 7.87
CA ARG A 39 1.22 3.54 7.71
C ARG A 39 1.79 4.28 6.51
N ASP A 40 3.09 4.13 6.26
CA ASP A 40 3.76 4.73 5.11
C ASP A 40 3.37 4.06 3.79
N ILE A 41 3.24 2.73 3.75
CA ILE A 41 2.71 2.03 2.57
C ILE A 41 1.28 2.47 2.26
N GLU A 42 0.40 2.52 3.26
CA GLU A 42 -0.97 3.00 3.08
C GLU A 42 -0.99 4.44 2.55
N ALA A 43 -0.14 5.33 3.07
CA ALA A 43 -0.05 6.70 2.60
C ALA A 43 0.47 6.81 1.16
N VAL A 44 1.47 6.01 0.79
CA VAL A 44 2.01 5.97 -0.58
C VAL A 44 0.97 5.42 -1.55
N LEU A 45 0.28 4.35 -1.18
CA LEU A 45 -0.81 3.78 -1.97
C LEU A 45 -1.94 4.81 -2.12
N ALA A 46 -2.43 5.39 -1.03
CA ALA A 46 -3.47 6.40 -1.06
C ALA A 46 -3.12 7.57 -1.99
N ARG A 47 -1.89 8.10 -1.91
CA ARG A 47 -1.42 9.16 -2.81
C ARG A 47 -1.34 8.74 -4.27
N ASN A 48 -0.99 7.48 -4.56
CA ASN A 48 -0.95 6.97 -5.93
C ASN A 48 -2.33 6.76 -6.55
N PHE A 49 -3.35 6.50 -5.71
CA PHE A 49 -4.74 6.32 -6.13
C PHE A 49 -5.59 7.59 -5.99
N ASP A 50 -5.00 8.71 -5.56
CA ASP A 50 -5.69 9.98 -5.25
C ASP A 50 -6.82 9.81 -4.22
N LEU A 51 -6.54 9.02 -3.18
CA LEU A 51 -7.45 8.69 -2.09
C LEU A 51 -6.90 9.17 -0.75
N ASP A 52 -7.78 9.27 0.24
CA ASP A 52 -7.36 9.44 1.62
C ASP A 52 -6.76 8.14 2.16
N ARG A 53 -5.83 8.29 3.11
CA ARG A 53 -5.18 7.14 3.73
C ARG A 53 -6.19 6.21 4.42
N GLY A 54 -7.26 6.78 4.98
CA GLY A 54 -8.35 6.02 5.59
C GLY A 54 -9.08 5.11 4.61
N ASP A 55 -8.97 5.40 3.31
CA ASP A 55 -9.64 4.66 2.25
C ASP A 55 -8.80 3.54 1.66
N VAL A 56 -7.59 3.35 2.19
CA VAL A 56 -6.69 2.25 1.82
C VAL A 56 -6.45 1.36 3.02
N LYS A 57 -6.87 0.10 2.92
CA LYS A 57 -6.63 -0.91 3.93
C LYS A 57 -5.60 -1.91 3.44
N LEU A 58 -4.39 -1.86 4.01
CA LEU A 58 -3.37 -2.86 3.71
C LEU A 58 -3.74 -4.20 4.37
N VAL A 59 -3.87 -5.24 3.54
CA VAL A 59 -4.24 -6.61 3.92
C VAL A 59 -3.00 -7.44 4.21
N SER A 60 -2.04 -7.42 3.28
CA SER A 60 -0.80 -8.19 3.39
C SER A 60 0.35 -7.41 2.75
N TRP A 61 1.56 -7.61 3.27
CA TRP A 61 2.76 -7.05 2.67
C TRP A 61 3.96 -7.94 2.97
N SER A 62 4.95 -7.91 2.08
CA SER A 62 6.19 -8.67 2.22
C SER A 62 7.32 -7.96 1.50
N ARG A 63 8.49 -7.92 2.12
CA ARG A 63 9.69 -7.38 1.49
C ARG A 63 10.15 -8.30 0.38
N LEU A 64 10.40 -7.73 -0.80
CA LEU A 64 11.05 -8.41 -1.91
C LEU A 64 12.56 -8.24 -1.76
N HIS A 65 13.27 -9.37 -1.84
CA HIS A 65 14.73 -9.47 -1.66
C HIS A 65 15.48 -9.31 -2.98
#